data_AF-A0A1J3CJ61-F1
#
_entry.id   AF-A0A1J3CJ61-F1
#
_cell.length_a   1.000
_cell.length_b   1.000
_cell.length_c   1.000
_cell.angle_alpha   90.00
_cell.angle_beta   90.00
_cell.angle_gamma   90.00
#
_symmetry.space_group_name_H-M   'P 1'
#
loop_
_entity.id
_entity.type
_entity.pdbx_description
1 polymer ?
#
loop_
_entity_poly.entity_id
_entity_poly.type
_entity_poly.pdbx_seq_one_letter_code
_entity_poly.pdbx_strand_id
1 'polypeptide(L)'
;PKCLVPLPKRYKVPLPWPQSRDMIWYDNVPHSKLVEYKKDQNWVRKSGPFFVFPGGGTQFKDGVIHYINFIQKTLPVLEWGKKVRVVLDVGCGVASFGGTLLDKNVITMSFAPKDEHEAQIQFALERGIPATLAVIGTQKLPFPDNVYDVIHCARCRVHWHGYGGRPLLELNRILRPGGFFVWSATPVYQHDEAHRNVWKTMESLTTSMCWKVVARTRFTKVGFVIYQKPDSDSCYESRKSNDPPLCNEEETKKNSSWYTPLLSCLPKVPVGPTGKWPSRWPERLTEQSSEESYREDTRLWSGTVSEIYLNGLGINWTRIHNVMDMNAGYGGFAAALINRPLWVMNVIPVQGEDTLSMIFDRGLIGIYHDWCESFNTYPRSYDLLHSSFLLTNLSQRCD
;
A
#
# COMPACT_ATOMS: atom_id res chain seq x y z
N PRO A 1 -4.07 -33.49 -2.13
CA PRO A 1 -4.57 -32.21 -2.69
C PRO A 1 -6.12 -32.18 -2.75
N LYS A 2 -6.78 -31.78 -1.66
CA LYS A 2 -8.25 -31.62 -1.56
C LYS A 2 -8.71 -30.15 -1.49
N CYS A 3 -7.84 -29.18 -1.81
CA CYS A 3 -8.03 -27.77 -1.45
C CYS A 3 -8.04 -26.80 -2.65
N LEU A 4 -8.63 -27.15 -3.79
CA LEU A 4 -8.95 -26.12 -4.78
C LEU A 4 -10.30 -25.50 -4.40
N VAL A 5 -10.28 -24.25 -3.96
CA VAL A 5 -11.51 -23.47 -3.78
C VAL A 5 -12.14 -23.31 -5.17
N PRO A 6 -13.33 -23.88 -5.43
CA PRO A 6 -13.95 -23.79 -6.74
C PRO A 6 -14.25 -22.33 -7.07
N LEU A 7 -14.22 -22.00 -8.37
CA LEU A 7 -14.65 -20.70 -8.82
C LEU A 7 -16.10 -20.45 -8.39
N PRO A 8 -16.46 -19.21 -7.99
CA PRO A 8 -17.85 -18.84 -7.77
C PRO A 8 -18.71 -19.26 -8.97
N LYS A 9 -19.95 -19.70 -8.72
CA LYS A 9 -20.87 -20.05 -9.80
C LYS A 9 -21.05 -18.83 -10.72
N ARG A 10 -20.80 -19.03 -12.03
CA ARG A 10 -20.83 -18.00 -13.08
C ARG A 10 -19.65 -17.03 -13.09
N TYR A 11 -18.57 -17.32 -12.37
CA TYR A 11 -17.33 -16.56 -12.50
C TYR A 11 -16.87 -16.52 -13.96
N LYS A 12 -16.39 -15.36 -14.39
CA LYS A 12 -15.90 -15.08 -15.74
C LYS A 12 -14.45 -14.67 -15.67
N VAL A 13 -13.72 -14.93 -16.76
CA VAL A 13 -12.37 -14.39 -16.95
C VAL A 13 -12.42 -12.86 -16.80
N PRO A 14 -11.57 -12.24 -15.96
CA PRO A 14 -11.52 -10.79 -15.80
C PRO A 14 -11.36 -10.06 -17.14
N LEU A 15 -11.87 -8.82 -17.19
CA LEU A 15 -11.65 -7.97 -18.35
C LEU A 15 -10.16 -7.62 -18.47
N PRO A 16 -9.62 -7.47 -19.69
CA PRO A 16 -8.22 -7.08 -19.85
C PRO A 16 -7.98 -5.68 -19.29
N TRP A 17 -6.78 -5.44 -18.76
CA TRP A 17 -6.35 -4.08 -18.45
C TRP A 17 -6.23 -3.26 -19.75
N PRO A 18 -6.62 -1.96 -19.77
CA PRO A 18 -7.09 -1.13 -18.65
C PRO A 18 -8.60 -1.16 -18.41
N GLN A 19 -9.38 -1.95 -19.17
CA GLN A 19 -10.84 -1.97 -19.03
C GLN A 19 -11.28 -2.44 -17.63
N SER A 20 -10.57 -3.42 -17.05
CA SER A 20 -10.81 -3.90 -15.69
C SER A 20 -10.76 -2.80 -14.64
N ARG A 21 -9.96 -1.76 -14.85
CA ARG A 21 -9.86 -0.62 -13.94
C ARG A 21 -11.20 0.06 -13.71
N ASP A 22 -11.99 0.21 -14.77
CA ASP A 22 -13.20 1.04 -14.77
C ASP A 22 -14.48 0.20 -14.70
N MET A 23 -14.40 -1.11 -14.99
CA MET A 23 -15.51 -2.04 -14.86
C MET A 23 -15.06 -3.49 -14.64
N ILE A 24 -15.87 -4.28 -13.95
CA ILE A 24 -15.65 -5.73 -13.79
C ILE A 24 -16.96 -6.49 -13.95
N TRP A 25 -16.90 -7.82 -14.11
CA TRP A 25 -18.09 -8.66 -14.12
C TRP A 25 -18.82 -8.65 -12.77
N TYR A 26 -20.13 -8.47 -12.81
CA TYR A 26 -20.98 -8.57 -11.61
C TYR A 26 -20.84 -9.93 -10.92
N ASP A 27 -20.81 -11.00 -11.71
CA ASP A 27 -20.77 -12.38 -11.22
C ASP A 27 -19.43 -12.77 -10.56
N ASN A 28 -18.36 -12.01 -10.79
CA ASN A 28 -17.07 -12.26 -10.13
C ASN A 28 -17.08 -11.84 -8.66
N VAL A 29 -17.90 -10.85 -8.30
CA VAL A 29 -18.05 -10.35 -6.93
C VAL A 29 -19.55 -10.13 -6.65
N PRO A 30 -20.38 -11.19 -6.57
CA PRO A 30 -21.84 -11.08 -6.59
C PRO A 30 -22.40 -10.57 -5.24
N HIS A 31 -22.08 -9.33 -4.88
CA HIS A 31 -22.43 -8.70 -3.63
C HIS A 31 -23.42 -7.54 -3.87
N SER A 32 -24.69 -7.89 -4.13
CA SER A 32 -25.76 -6.93 -4.47
C SER A 32 -25.94 -5.82 -3.44
N LYS A 33 -25.82 -6.17 -2.15
CA LYS A 33 -26.00 -5.23 -1.03
C LYS A 33 -25.09 -4.00 -1.12
N LEU A 34 -23.88 -4.13 -1.65
CA LEU A 34 -22.93 -3.01 -1.66
C LEU A 34 -23.33 -1.93 -2.67
N VAL A 35 -23.96 -2.30 -3.78
CA VAL A 35 -24.53 -1.35 -4.75
C VAL A 35 -25.72 -0.61 -4.14
N GLU A 36 -26.57 -1.33 -3.42
CA GLU A 36 -27.77 -0.75 -2.78
C GLU A 36 -27.38 0.22 -1.67
N TYR A 37 -26.49 -0.17 -0.76
CA TYR A 37 -26.05 0.67 0.37
C TYR A 37 -25.22 1.90 -0.04
N LYS A 38 -24.61 1.91 -1.25
CA LYS A 38 -23.67 2.95 -1.68
C LYS A 38 -24.08 3.69 -2.94
N LYS A 39 -25.32 3.50 -3.42
CA LYS A 39 -25.85 4.10 -4.66
C LYS A 39 -25.61 5.61 -4.75
N ASP A 40 -25.82 6.34 -3.65
CA ASP A 40 -25.70 7.80 -3.60
C ASP A 40 -24.26 8.32 -3.62
N GLN A 41 -23.28 7.44 -3.37
CA GLN A 41 -21.87 7.83 -3.26
C GLN A 41 -21.10 7.68 -4.57
N ASN A 42 -21.72 7.12 -5.61
CA ASN A 42 -21.11 6.88 -6.91
C ASN A 42 -19.76 6.11 -6.83
N TRP A 43 -19.63 5.18 -5.88
CA TRP A 43 -18.43 4.34 -5.78
C TRP A 43 -18.44 3.23 -6.81
N VAL A 44 -19.60 2.61 -6.97
CA VAL A 44 -19.86 1.49 -7.88
C VAL A 44 -21.30 1.58 -8.36
N ARG A 45 -21.53 1.27 -9.63
CA ARG A 45 -22.86 1.19 -10.24
C ARG A 45 -22.98 -0.13 -10.97
N LYS A 46 -24.15 -0.78 -10.89
CA LYS A 46 -24.44 -1.93 -11.76
C LYS A 46 -24.92 -1.42 -13.12
N SER A 47 -24.29 -1.87 -14.21
CA SER A 47 -24.70 -1.58 -15.58
C SER A 47 -24.69 -2.89 -16.39
N GLY A 48 -25.88 -3.43 -16.69
CA GLY A 48 -26.01 -4.74 -17.33
C GLY A 48 -25.29 -5.85 -16.53
N PRO A 49 -24.37 -6.61 -17.16
CA PRO A 49 -23.61 -7.67 -16.49
C PRO A 49 -22.37 -7.17 -15.73
N PHE A 50 -22.17 -5.85 -15.62
CA PHE A 50 -20.96 -5.25 -15.05
C PHE A 50 -21.23 -4.43 -13.78
N PHE A 51 -20.23 -4.39 -12.91
CA PHE A 51 -20.01 -3.25 -12.03
C PHE A 51 -19.14 -2.21 -12.74
N VAL A 52 -19.48 -0.94 -12.60
CA VAL A 52 -18.77 0.21 -13.18
C VAL A 52 -18.33 1.12 -12.04
N PHE A 53 -17.08 1.60 -12.09
CA PHE A 53 -16.43 2.40 -11.06
C PHE A 53 -16.17 3.82 -11.56
N PRO A 54 -17.11 4.77 -11.41
CA PRO A 54 -16.98 6.12 -11.98
C PRO A 54 -15.99 7.02 -11.21
N GLY A 55 -15.22 6.48 -10.26
CA GLY A 55 -14.24 7.25 -9.49
C GLY A 55 -14.84 8.20 -8.44
N GLY A 56 -16.14 8.07 -8.14
CA GLY A 56 -16.82 8.83 -7.09
C GLY A 56 -16.47 8.33 -5.69
N GLY A 57 -16.82 9.14 -4.69
CA GLY A 57 -16.32 8.97 -3.33
C GLY A 57 -17.15 9.74 -2.32
N THR A 58 -17.21 9.26 -1.08
CA THR A 58 -17.69 10.12 0.02
C THR A 58 -16.77 11.33 0.19
N GLN A 59 -15.45 11.11 0.04
CA GLN A 59 -14.44 12.17 -0.01
C GLN A 59 -14.06 12.57 -1.46
N PHE A 60 -14.53 11.84 -2.48
CA PHE A 60 -14.30 12.14 -3.90
C PHE A 60 -15.61 12.59 -4.58
N LYS A 61 -16.28 13.60 -4.01
CA LYS A 61 -17.59 14.07 -4.52
C LYS A 61 -17.52 14.57 -5.96
N ASP A 62 -16.42 15.22 -6.30
CA ASP A 62 -16.12 15.77 -7.63
C ASP A 62 -15.23 14.82 -8.46
N GLY A 63 -15.09 13.57 -8.02
CA GLY A 63 -14.27 12.53 -8.65
C GLY A 63 -12.83 12.46 -8.12
N VAL A 64 -12.25 11.25 -8.18
CA VAL A 64 -10.91 10.96 -7.64
C VAL A 64 -9.78 11.70 -8.37
N ILE A 65 -9.91 11.91 -9.69
CA ILE A 65 -8.94 12.68 -10.49
C ILE A 65 -8.86 14.12 -9.98
N HIS A 66 -10.01 14.74 -9.74
CA HIS A 66 -10.08 16.09 -9.19
C HIS A 66 -9.41 16.17 -7.81
N TYR A 67 -9.69 15.19 -6.95
CA TYR A 67 -9.10 15.09 -5.63
C TYR A 67 -7.57 14.96 -5.66
N ILE A 68 -7.01 14.07 -6.50
CA ILE A 68 -5.56 13.91 -6.66
C ILE A 68 -4.91 15.21 -7.16
N ASN A 69 -5.54 15.87 -8.13
CA ASN A 69 -5.05 17.15 -8.66
C ASN A 69 -5.11 18.26 -7.59
N PHE A 70 -6.13 18.25 -6.74
CA PHE A 70 -6.26 19.21 -5.65
C PHE A 70 -5.20 18.99 -4.55
N ILE A 71 -4.85 17.73 -4.23
CA ILE A 71 -3.71 17.42 -3.37
C ILE A 71 -2.40 17.94 -4.00
N GLN A 72 -2.16 17.63 -5.28
CA GLN A 72 -0.97 18.08 -6.00
C GLN A 72 -0.85 19.60 -6.06
N LYS A 73 -1.96 20.32 -6.23
CA LYS A 73 -1.99 21.80 -6.20
C LYS A 73 -1.71 22.35 -4.80
N THR A 74 -2.22 21.68 -3.77
CA THR A 74 -2.07 22.11 -2.38
C THR A 74 -0.64 21.91 -1.86
N LEU A 75 0.00 20.82 -2.26
CA LEU A 75 1.38 20.52 -1.88
C LEU A 75 2.20 20.10 -3.12
N PRO A 76 2.68 21.07 -3.92
CA PRO A 76 3.38 20.81 -5.19
C PRO A 76 4.60 19.89 -5.07
N VAL A 77 5.29 19.95 -3.92
CA VAL A 77 6.50 19.16 -3.63
C VAL A 77 6.27 17.64 -3.65
N LEU A 78 5.02 17.15 -3.65
CA LEU A 78 4.74 15.72 -3.80
C LEU A 78 5.22 15.16 -5.15
N GLU A 79 5.17 15.96 -6.23
CA GLU A 79 5.59 15.58 -7.59
C GLU A 79 5.26 14.10 -7.93
N TRP A 80 3.97 13.74 -8.03
CA TRP A 80 3.51 12.36 -8.27
C TRP A 80 4.25 11.71 -9.45
N GLY A 81 4.80 10.52 -9.24
CA GLY A 81 5.53 9.76 -10.26
C GLY A 81 6.98 10.18 -10.45
N LYS A 82 7.46 11.16 -9.67
CA LYS A 82 8.85 11.62 -9.67
C LYS A 82 9.43 11.55 -8.26
N LYS A 83 8.92 12.36 -7.33
CA LYS A 83 9.39 12.32 -5.94
C LYS A 83 8.65 11.25 -5.15
N VAL A 84 7.32 11.23 -5.29
CA VAL A 84 6.46 10.19 -4.71
C VAL A 84 6.22 9.09 -5.73
N ARG A 85 6.57 7.86 -5.38
CA ARG A 85 6.41 6.66 -6.20
C ARG A 85 5.62 5.57 -5.48
N VAL A 86 5.82 5.37 -4.18
CA VAL A 86 5.18 4.28 -3.43
C VAL A 86 4.24 4.84 -2.37
N VAL A 87 2.97 4.43 -2.44
CA VAL A 87 1.89 4.96 -1.60
C VAL A 87 1.14 3.84 -0.90
N LEU A 88 0.69 4.09 0.32
CA LEU A 88 -0.23 3.22 1.05
C LEU A 88 -1.61 3.90 1.12
N ASP A 89 -2.66 3.23 0.66
CA ASP A 89 -4.05 3.71 0.74
C ASP A 89 -4.83 2.92 1.80
N VAL A 90 -5.02 3.54 2.97
CA VAL A 90 -5.70 2.96 4.13
C VAL A 90 -7.20 3.10 3.98
N GLY A 91 -7.94 2.00 4.09
CA GLY A 91 -9.40 2.00 3.98
C GLY A 91 -9.84 2.42 2.58
N CYS A 92 -9.22 1.83 1.56
CA CYS A 92 -9.26 2.22 0.15
C CYS A 92 -10.64 2.18 -0.54
N GLY A 93 -11.66 1.60 0.10
CA GLY A 93 -12.94 1.34 -0.55
C GLY A 93 -12.74 0.42 -1.75
N VAL A 94 -13.04 0.90 -2.95
CA VAL A 94 -12.81 0.17 -4.21
C VAL A 94 -11.41 0.41 -4.81
N ALA A 95 -10.52 1.13 -4.13
CA ALA A 95 -9.16 1.49 -4.57
C ALA A 95 -9.09 2.44 -5.78
N SER A 96 -10.08 3.31 -5.96
CA SER A 96 -10.06 4.31 -7.05
C SER A 96 -8.88 5.29 -6.94
N PHE A 97 -8.45 5.64 -5.73
CA PHE A 97 -7.28 6.51 -5.52
C PHE A 97 -6.00 5.85 -6.06
N GLY A 98 -5.71 4.63 -5.62
CA GLY A 98 -4.57 3.86 -6.12
C GLY A 98 -4.65 3.56 -7.62
N GLY A 99 -5.83 3.17 -8.12
CA GLY A 99 -6.03 2.88 -9.55
C GLY A 99 -5.79 4.08 -10.47
N THR A 100 -6.17 5.30 -10.06
CA THR A 100 -5.90 6.53 -10.82
C THR A 100 -4.43 6.96 -10.74
N LEU A 101 -3.74 6.65 -9.64
CA LEU A 101 -2.32 6.98 -9.45
C LEU A 101 -1.39 6.15 -10.34
N LEU A 102 -1.82 4.98 -10.84
CA LEU A 102 -1.08 4.18 -11.81
C LEU A 102 -0.77 4.97 -13.10
N ASP A 103 -1.72 5.79 -13.58
CA ASP A 103 -1.53 6.67 -14.75
C ASP A 103 -0.46 7.75 -14.54
N LYS A 104 -0.06 7.98 -13.28
CA LYS A 104 0.97 8.94 -12.87
C LYS A 104 2.28 8.25 -12.47
N ASN A 105 2.49 6.98 -12.83
CA ASN A 105 3.65 6.20 -12.37
C ASN A 105 3.77 6.16 -10.85
N VAL A 106 2.65 6.10 -10.13
CA VAL A 106 2.64 5.92 -8.67
C VAL A 106 1.98 4.58 -8.37
N ILE A 107 2.73 3.70 -7.72
CA ILE A 107 2.24 2.38 -7.31
C ILE A 107 1.70 2.48 -5.88
N THR A 108 0.43 2.07 -5.71
CA THR A 108 -0.29 2.24 -4.45
C THR A 108 -0.73 0.89 -3.92
N MET A 109 -0.22 0.51 -2.74
CA MET A 109 -0.74 -0.62 -1.99
C MET A 109 -2.03 -0.19 -1.28
N SER A 110 -3.15 -0.79 -1.65
CA SER A 110 -4.44 -0.51 -1.01
C SER A 110 -4.74 -1.56 0.06
N PHE A 111 -5.25 -1.18 1.23
CA PHE A 111 -5.73 -2.18 2.18
C PHE A 111 -6.98 -1.77 2.94
N ALA A 112 -7.70 -2.80 3.38
CA ALA A 112 -8.88 -2.69 4.20
C ALA A 112 -9.02 -3.94 5.08
N PRO A 113 -9.70 -3.85 6.24
CA PRO A 113 -10.00 -5.01 7.05
C PRO A 113 -10.97 -5.97 6.33
N LYS A 114 -11.02 -7.21 6.80
CA LYS A 114 -12.09 -8.16 6.48
C LYS A 114 -13.35 -7.77 7.28
N ASP A 115 -13.99 -6.67 6.89
CA ASP A 115 -15.24 -6.20 7.51
C ASP A 115 -16.47 -6.68 6.72
N GLU A 116 -17.67 -6.24 7.10
CA GLU A 116 -18.93 -6.54 6.39
C GLU A 116 -18.95 -6.12 4.91
N HIS A 117 -17.89 -5.45 4.44
CA HIS A 117 -17.67 -5.04 3.07
C HIS A 117 -16.55 -5.87 2.40
N GLU A 118 -16.33 -7.14 2.78
CA GLU A 118 -15.31 -8.07 2.23
C GLU A 118 -15.06 -7.93 0.71
N ALA A 119 -16.11 -7.58 -0.05
CA ALA A 119 -16.03 -7.28 -1.47
C ALA A 119 -15.06 -6.13 -1.87
N GLN A 120 -14.64 -5.23 -0.97
CA GLN A 120 -13.81 -4.06 -1.29
C GLN A 120 -12.43 -4.39 -1.85
N ILE A 121 -11.68 -5.26 -1.17
CA ILE A 121 -10.37 -5.72 -1.65
C ILE A 121 -10.54 -6.62 -2.87
N GLN A 122 -11.58 -7.46 -2.90
CA GLN A 122 -11.87 -8.25 -4.09
C GLN A 122 -12.19 -7.34 -5.30
N PHE A 123 -12.92 -6.23 -5.13
CA PHE A 123 -13.15 -5.26 -6.20
C PHE A 123 -11.84 -4.66 -6.69
N ALA A 124 -10.96 -4.22 -5.80
CA ALA A 124 -9.66 -3.68 -6.19
C ALA A 124 -8.84 -4.70 -7.00
N LEU A 125 -8.79 -5.95 -6.53
CA LEU A 125 -8.06 -7.04 -7.17
C LEU A 125 -8.64 -7.44 -8.54
N GLU A 126 -9.97 -7.58 -8.66
CA GLU A 126 -10.63 -7.86 -9.96
C GLU A 126 -10.47 -6.70 -10.96
N ARG A 127 -10.25 -5.48 -10.46
CA ARG A 127 -9.90 -4.32 -11.27
C ARG A 127 -8.42 -4.28 -11.67
N GLY A 128 -7.59 -5.22 -11.18
CA GLY A 128 -6.15 -5.26 -11.40
C GLY A 128 -5.33 -4.29 -10.54
N ILE A 129 -5.91 -3.72 -9.49
CA ILE A 129 -5.24 -2.70 -8.64
C ILE A 129 -4.57 -3.38 -7.44
N PRO A 130 -3.33 -3.00 -7.06
CA PRO A 130 -2.65 -3.60 -5.90
C PRO A 130 -3.45 -3.41 -4.62
N ALA A 131 -3.79 -4.53 -3.98
CA ALA A 131 -4.59 -4.52 -2.76
C ALA A 131 -4.31 -5.74 -1.87
N THR A 132 -4.52 -5.57 -0.56
CA THR A 132 -4.31 -6.63 0.43
C THR A 132 -5.29 -6.49 1.60
N LEU A 133 -5.58 -7.58 2.31
CA LEU A 133 -6.39 -7.54 3.53
C LEU A 133 -5.49 -7.30 4.74
N ALA A 134 -5.71 -6.21 5.47
CA ALA A 134 -4.96 -5.93 6.68
C ALA A 134 -5.79 -5.12 7.68
N VAL A 135 -5.46 -5.26 8.97
CA VAL A 135 -6.11 -4.53 10.06
C VAL A 135 -5.06 -3.76 10.83
N ILE A 136 -5.20 -2.43 10.90
CA ILE A 136 -4.33 -1.57 11.70
C ILE A 136 -4.96 -1.38 13.09
N GLY A 137 -4.49 -2.14 14.08
CA GLY A 137 -5.03 -2.04 15.43
C GLY A 137 -4.38 -2.93 16.48
N THR A 138 -3.97 -4.14 16.14
CA THR A 138 -3.40 -5.10 17.10
C THR A 138 -1.96 -5.49 16.78
N GLN A 139 -1.64 -5.65 15.50
CA GLN A 139 -0.34 -6.09 15.01
C GLN A 139 0.23 -5.09 14.00
N LYS A 140 1.56 -5.11 13.85
CA LYS A 140 2.26 -4.38 12.80
C LYS A 140 1.74 -4.85 11.44
N LEU A 141 1.59 -3.92 10.51
CA LEU A 141 1.37 -4.25 9.11
C LEU A 141 2.61 -4.99 8.58
N PRO A 142 2.44 -5.95 7.65
CA PRO A 142 3.51 -6.78 7.09
C PRO A 142 4.37 -6.02 6.07
N PHE A 143 4.76 -4.79 6.42
CA PHE A 143 5.63 -3.90 5.67
C PHE A 143 6.85 -3.54 6.51
N PRO A 144 7.99 -3.26 5.88
CA PRO A 144 9.18 -2.81 6.59
C PRO A 144 9.00 -1.38 7.14
N ASP A 145 9.92 -0.98 8.01
CA ASP A 145 9.98 0.39 8.52
C ASP A 145 10.41 1.36 7.41
N ASN A 146 9.89 2.59 7.42
CA ASN A 146 10.35 3.70 6.57
C ASN A 146 10.32 3.41 5.06
N VAL A 147 9.24 2.84 4.52
CA VAL A 147 9.18 2.44 3.09
C VAL A 147 8.22 3.25 2.22
N TYR A 148 7.16 3.82 2.81
CA TYR A 148 6.15 4.57 2.04
C TYR A 148 6.52 6.05 1.93
N ASP A 149 6.38 6.62 0.73
CA ASP A 149 6.58 8.06 0.49
C ASP A 149 5.37 8.85 1.01
N VAL A 150 4.17 8.32 0.78
CA VAL A 150 2.90 8.90 1.22
C VAL A 150 1.99 7.81 1.77
N ILE A 151 1.32 8.11 2.88
CA ILE A 151 0.16 7.34 3.35
C ILE A 151 -1.09 8.20 3.14
N HIS A 152 -2.13 7.61 2.60
CA HIS A 152 -3.41 8.25 2.34
C HIS A 152 -4.52 7.56 3.13
N CYS A 153 -5.42 8.35 3.72
CA CYS A 153 -6.68 7.87 4.29
C CYS A 153 -7.81 8.85 3.94
N ALA A 154 -8.81 8.36 3.22
CA ALA A 154 -10.04 9.09 2.93
C ALA A 154 -11.24 8.41 3.60
N ARG A 155 -11.66 8.92 4.76
CA ARG A 155 -12.74 8.34 5.59
C ARG A 155 -12.50 6.85 5.90
N CYS A 156 -11.26 6.47 6.18
CA CYS A 156 -10.87 5.09 6.46
C CYS A 156 -11.44 4.49 7.76
N ARG A 157 -12.15 5.29 8.58
CA ARG A 157 -12.75 4.89 9.87
C ARG A 157 -11.76 4.34 10.91
N VAL A 158 -10.46 4.58 10.72
CA VAL A 158 -9.45 4.26 11.72
C VAL A 158 -9.46 5.34 12.80
N HIS A 159 -9.57 4.92 14.06
CA HIS A 159 -9.40 5.78 15.22
C HIS A 159 -7.90 5.96 15.48
N TRP A 160 -7.27 6.89 14.76
CA TRP A 160 -5.81 7.13 14.82
C TRP A 160 -5.28 7.45 16.22
N HIS A 161 -6.08 8.13 17.05
CA HIS A 161 -5.77 8.45 18.44
C HIS A 161 -6.19 7.34 19.44
N GLY A 162 -6.84 6.28 18.97
CA GLY A 162 -7.30 5.17 19.81
C GLY A 162 -6.13 4.36 20.37
N TYR A 163 -6.37 3.62 21.45
CA TYR A 163 -5.40 2.71 22.08
C TYR A 163 -4.04 3.37 22.38
N GLY A 164 -4.04 4.62 22.87
CA GLY A 164 -2.81 5.37 23.14
C GLY A 164 -2.06 5.83 21.89
N GLY A 165 -2.75 5.97 20.75
CA GLY A 165 -2.14 6.43 19.50
C GLY A 165 -1.41 5.34 18.70
N ARG A 166 -1.49 4.07 19.12
CA ARG A 166 -0.82 2.93 18.47
C ARG A 166 -1.04 2.84 16.95
N PRO A 167 -2.25 3.06 16.41
CA PRO A 167 -2.43 3.06 14.95
C PRO A 167 -1.63 4.16 14.24
N LEU A 168 -1.50 5.34 14.84
CA LEU A 168 -0.70 6.42 14.28
C LEU A 168 0.80 6.19 14.45
N LEU A 169 1.22 5.52 15.54
CA LEU A 169 2.61 5.06 15.72
C LEU A 169 3.01 4.04 14.65
N GLU A 170 2.08 3.16 14.23
CA GLU A 170 2.31 2.24 13.12
C GLU A 170 2.49 2.96 11.78
N LEU A 171 1.70 4.01 11.52
CA LEU A 171 1.92 4.90 10.39
C LEU A 171 3.30 5.56 10.45
N ASN A 172 3.71 6.01 11.64
CA ASN A 172 5.04 6.56 11.84
C ASN A 172 6.14 5.55 11.56
N ARG A 173 5.96 4.28 11.91
CA ARG A 173 6.94 3.22 11.63
C ARG A 173 7.16 3.04 10.13
N ILE A 174 6.09 2.92 9.34
CA ILE A 174 6.18 2.56 7.91
C ILE A 174 6.34 3.75 6.96
N LEU A 175 6.01 4.98 7.40
CA LEU A 175 6.20 6.20 6.63
C LEU A 175 7.67 6.61 6.65
N ARG A 176 8.24 6.95 5.49
CA ARG A 176 9.62 7.43 5.38
C ARG A 176 9.87 8.70 6.20
N PRO A 177 11.10 8.92 6.71
CA PRO A 177 11.50 10.23 7.23
C PRO A 177 11.21 11.34 6.22
N GLY A 178 10.57 12.43 6.66
CA GLY A 178 10.11 13.50 5.76
C GLY A 178 8.88 13.17 4.91
N GLY A 179 8.30 11.97 5.04
CA GLY A 179 7.13 11.50 4.28
C GLY A 179 5.83 12.15 4.71
N PHE A 180 4.79 11.97 3.90
CA PHE A 180 3.54 12.68 4.08
C PHE A 180 2.37 11.76 4.43
N PHE A 181 1.52 12.22 5.34
CA PHE A 181 0.23 11.60 5.62
C PHE A 181 -0.91 12.52 5.19
N VAL A 182 -1.67 12.09 4.18
CA VAL A 182 -2.85 12.81 3.69
C VAL A 182 -4.09 12.23 4.34
N TRP A 183 -4.70 12.99 5.24
CA TRP A 183 -5.89 12.58 5.98
C TRP A 183 -7.11 13.41 5.58
N SER A 184 -8.05 12.78 4.89
CA SER A 184 -9.35 13.36 4.56
C SER A 184 -10.44 12.71 5.40
N ALA A 185 -10.88 13.41 6.45
CA ALA A 185 -11.91 12.93 7.36
C ALA A 185 -12.77 14.08 7.89
N THR A 186 -13.98 13.77 8.35
CA THR A 186 -14.92 14.78 8.85
C THR A 186 -14.36 15.63 10.00
N PRO A 187 -13.53 15.14 10.95
CA PRO A 187 -12.90 15.98 11.96
C PRO A 187 -12.03 17.12 11.40
N VAL A 188 -11.56 17.00 10.15
CA VAL A 188 -10.68 18.01 9.53
C VAL A 188 -11.46 19.28 9.14
N TYR A 189 -12.74 19.13 8.78
CA TYR A 189 -13.54 20.21 8.16
C TYR A 189 -14.95 20.42 8.76
N GLN A 190 -15.35 19.60 9.72
CA GLN A 190 -16.56 19.82 10.52
C GLN A 190 -16.20 20.48 11.87
N HIS A 191 -17.17 21.18 12.46
CA HIS A 191 -16.94 22.06 13.60
C HIS A 191 -17.87 21.80 14.79
N ASP A 192 -18.67 20.74 14.78
CA ASP A 192 -19.37 20.30 15.98
C ASP A 192 -18.38 19.80 17.05
N GLU A 193 -18.86 19.69 18.28
CA GLU A 193 -18.03 19.38 19.44
C GLU A 193 -17.30 18.04 19.32
N ALA A 194 -17.99 16.99 18.87
CA ALA A 194 -17.40 15.66 18.71
C ALA A 194 -16.22 15.69 17.72
N HIS A 195 -16.42 16.31 16.55
CA HIS A 195 -15.36 16.46 15.55
C HIS A 195 -14.20 17.34 16.02
N ARG A 196 -14.49 18.43 16.75
CA ARG A 196 -13.45 19.30 17.35
C ARG A 196 -12.61 18.57 18.39
N ASN A 197 -13.21 17.71 19.20
CA ASN A 197 -12.49 16.91 20.19
C ASN A 197 -11.54 15.92 19.51
N VAL A 198 -12.00 15.20 18.48
CA VAL A 198 -11.14 14.31 17.69
C VAL A 198 -10.00 15.08 17.03
N TRP A 199 -10.26 16.26 16.47
CA TRP A 199 -9.22 17.11 15.89
C TRP A 199 -8.16 17.51 16.92
N LYS A 200 -8.57 18.01 18.10
CA LYS A 200 -7.64 18.40 19.17
C LYS A 200 -6.77 17.24 19.64
N THR A 201 -7.35 16.06 19.82
CA THR A 201 -6.59 14.86 20.22
C THR A 201 -5.57 14.47 19.15
N MET A 202 -5.96 14.50 17.87
CA MET A 202 -5.06 14.23 16.76
C MET A 202 -3.93 15.26 16.68
N GLU A 203 -4.26 16.54 16.78
CA GLU A 203 -3.29 17.64 16.77
C GLU A 203 -2.27 17.49 17.92
N SER A 204 -2.74 17.21 19.14
CA SER A 204 -1.89 16.95 20.31
C SER A 204 -0.96 15.77 20.07
N LEU A 205 -1.48 14.63 19.60
CA LEU A 205 -0.69 13.42 19.37
C LEU A 205 0.32 13.62 18.22
N THR A 206 -0.10 14.19 17.09
CA THR A 206 0.83 14.46 15.97
C THR A 206 1.93 15.43 16.38
N THR A 207 1.62 16.43 17.21
CA THR A 207 2.61 17.39 17.72
C THR A 207 3.59 16.70 18.67
N SER A 208 3.13 15.81 19.56
CA SER A 208 4.03 15.08 20.46
C SER A 208 4.92 14.06 19.71
N MET A 209 4.45 13.58 18.56
CA MET A 209 5.22 12.79 17.60
C MET A 209 6.08 13.63 16.65
N CYS A 210 6.18 14.96 16.85
CA CYS A 210 6.93 15.88 15.99
C CYS A 210 6.47 15.99 14.53
N TRP A 211 5.27 15.52 14.21
CA TRP A 211 4.68 15.69 12.88
C TRP A 211 4.20 17.12 12.69
N LYS A 212 4.46 17.68 11.51
CA LYS A 212 4.07 19.06 11.15
C LYS A 212 2.87 19.06 10.24
N VAL A 213 1.91 19.95 10.47
CA VAL A 213 0.86 20.24 9.48
C VAL A 213 1.49 21.11 8.39
N VAL A 214 1.68 20.55 7.19
CA VAL A 214 2.25 21.28 6.04
C VAL A 214 1.18 21.84 5.11
N ALA A 215 -0.03 21.29 5.18
CA ALA A 215 -1.20 21.86 4.54
C ALA A 215 -2.46 21.46 5.27
N ARG A 216 -3.45 22.35 5.31
CA ARG A 216 -4.82 22.03 5.70
C ARG A 216 -5.75 22.84 4.82
N THR A 217 -6.66 22.17 4.15
CA THR A 217 -7.56 22.84 3.21
C THR A 217 -8.92 22.19 3.20
N ARG A 218 -9.90 22.98 2.77
CA ARG A 218 -11.25 22.54 2.48
C ARG A 218 -11.55 22.95 1.05
N PHE A 219 -11.83 21.97 0.22
CA PHE A 219 -12.53 22.19 -1.03
C PHE A 219 -14.03 21.93 -0.80
N THR A 220 -14.89 22.19 -1.79
CA THR A 220 -16.36 22.01 -1.78
C THR A 220 -16.98 21.63 -0.43
N LYS A 221 -17.24 20.35 -0.20
CA LYS A 221 -17.81 19.80 1.05
C LYS A 221 -16.86 18.82 1.74
N VAL A 222 -15.59 18.81 1.35
CA VAL A 222 -14.58 17.84 1.78
C VAL A 222 -13.26 18.58 1.98
N GLY A 223 -12.60 18.32 3.10
CA GLY A 223 -11.27 18.81 3.39
C GLY A 223 -10.29 17.69 3.68
N PHE A 224 -9.02 18.06 3.66
CA PHE A 224 -7.93 17.21 4.11
C PHE A 224 -6.87 18.04 4.81
N VAL A 225 -6.08 17.34 5.62
CA VAL A 225 -4.84 17.83 6.21
C VAL A 225 -3.70 16.96 5.66
N ILE A 226 -2.56 17.57 5.42
CA ILE A 226 -1.32 16.88 5.08
C ILE A 226 -0.36 17.10 6.24
N TYR A 227 -0.01 16.01 6.91
CA TYR A 227 1.06 15.99 7.90
C TYR A 227 2.37 15.56 7.25
N GLN A 228 3.49 16.01 7.81
CA GLN A 228 4.83 15.56 7.44
C GLN A 228 5.54 14.98 8.66
N LYS A 229 6.03 13.75 8.53
CA LYS A 229 6.87 13.08 9.53
C LYS A 229 8.23 13.78 9.62
N PRO A 230 8.87 13.91 10.80
CA PRO A 230 10.23 14.43 10.90
C PRO A 230 11.22 13.64 10.03
N ASP A 231 12.24 14.33 9.55
CA ASP A 231 13.37 13.79 8.77
C ASP A 231 14.61 13.52 9.63
N SER A 232 14.57 13.88 10.92
CA SER A 232 15.65 13.68 11.89
C SER A 232 15.12 13.61 13.32
N ASP A 233 15.94 13.07 14.23
CA ASP A 233 15.63 12.96 15.67
C ASP A 233 15.73 14.27 16.44
N SER A 234 16.20 15.36 15.81
CA SER A 234 16.40 16.67 16.45
C SER A 234 15.16 17.16 17.20
N CYS A 235 13.96 16.93 16.65
CA CYS A 235 12.73 17.29 17.33
C CYS A 235 12.47 16.39 18.56
N TYR A 236 12.76 15.10 18.48
CA TYR A 236 12.53 14.17 19.59
C TYR A 236 13.37 14.53 20.82
N GLU A 237 14.62 14.92 20.62
CA GLU A 237 15.54 15.36 21.69
C GLU A 237 15.05 16.64 22.40
N SER A 238 14.34 17.51 21.68
CA SER A 238 13.82 18.79 22.20
C SER A 238 12.43 18.70 22.86
N ARG A 239 11.85 17.51 22.95
CA ARG A 239 10.48 17.33 23.44
C ARG A 239 10.38 17.66 24.93
N LYS A 240 9.39 18.50 25.26
CA LYS A 240 9.05 18.84 26.67
C LYS A 240 8.52 17.65 27.47
N SER A 241 7.88 16.68 26.80
CA SER A 241 7.31 15.48 27.42
C SER A 241 7.67 14.25 26.60
N ASN A 242 8.06 13.18 27.29
CA ASN A 242 8.38 11.88 26.69
C ASN A 242 7.13 11.00 26.51
N ASP A 243 6.01 11.57 26.06
CA ASP A 243 4.79 10.85 25.71
C ASP A 243 4.33 11.12 24.24
N PRO A 244 4.31 10.12 23.34
CA PRO A 244 4.69 8.72 23.57
C PRO A 244 6.21 8.54 23.71
N PRO A 245 6.69 7.55 24.49
CA PRO A 245 8.12 7.36 24.75
C PRO A 245 8.88 6.95 23.48
N LEU A 246 10.20 7.19 23.43
CA LEU A 246 11.07 6.60 22.40
C LEU A 246 11.26 5.09 22.63
N CYS A 247 11.31 4.32 21.55
CA CYS A 247 11.56 2.88 21.63
C CYS A 247 13.00 2.60 22.05
N ASN A 248 13.20 1.52 22.81
CA ASN A 248 14.52 0.97 23.07
C ASN A 248 15.00 0.09 21.90
N GLU A 249 16.28 -0.30 21.91
CA GLU A 249 16.85 -1.10 20.82
C GLU A 249 16.15 -2.45 20.65
N GLU A 250 15.79 -3.13 21.73
CA GLU A 250 15.13 -4.45 21.69
C GLU A 250 13.75 -4.40 21.01
N GLU A 251 12.97 -3.34 21.26
CA GLU A 251 11.66 -3.11 20.63
C GLU A 251 11.78 -2.90 19.11
N THR A 252 12.91 -2.34 18.65
CA THR A 252 13.20 -2.07 17.23
C THR A 252 13.96 -3.19 16.52
N LYS A 253 14.61 -4.10 17.25
CA LYS A 253 15.51 -5.15 16.70
C LYS A 253 14.77 -6.30 16.02
N LYS A 254 13.45 -6.43 16.17
CA LYS A 254 12.68 -7.48 15.48
C LYS A 254 12.57 -7.14 13.99
N ASN A 255 13.41 -7.79 13.18
CA ASN A 255 13.48 -7.58 11.73
C ASN A 255 12.14 -7.84 11.02
N SER A 256 11.43 -8.93 11.39
CA SER A 256 10.15 -9.23 10.76
C SER A 256 8.98 -8.56 11.48
N SER A 257 8.17 -7.82 10.72
CA SER A 257 6.88 -7.28 11.19
C SER A 257 5.78 -8.35 11.30
N TRP A 258 6.02 -9.58 10.82
CA TRP A 258 5.05 -10.68 10.82
C TRP A 258 4.63 -11.06 12.25
N TYR A 259 3.32 -11.06 12.52
CA TYR A 259 2.71 -11.31 13.82
C TYR A 259 3.33 -10.57 15.02
N THR A 260 3.98 -9.43 14.76
CA THR A 260 4.55 -8.61 15.82
C THR A 260 3.48 -7.62 16.35
N PRO A 261 3.27 -7.51 17.67
CA PRO A 261 2.37 -6.53 18.25
C PRO A 261 2.74 -5.09 17.88
N LEU A 262 1.75 -4.19 17.86
CA LEU A 262 1.99 -2.76 17.67
C LEU A 262 2.91 -2.18 18.74
N LEU A 263 3.80 -1.28 18.32
CA LEU A 263 4.63 -0.50 19.22
C LEU A 263 3.77 0.51 19.99
N SER A 264 4.13 0.75 21.25
CA SER A 264 3.58 1.84 22.09
C SER A 264 4.56 3.00 22.24
N CYS A 265 5.61 3.00 21.42
CA CYS A 265 6.73 3.93 21.46
C CYS A 265 7.04 4.45 20.05
N LEU A 266 7.79 5.55 19.97
CA LEU A 266 8.28 6.14 18.74
C LEU A 266 9.65 5.54 18.36
N PRO A 267 9.76 4.85 17.21
CA PRO A 267 11.06 4.44 16.71
C PRO A 267 11.88 5.68 16.33
N LYS A 268 13.20 5.60 16.57
CA LYS A 268 14.15 6.63 16.15
C LYS A 268 14.13 6.78 14.63
N VAL A 269 14.34 8.00 14.14
CA VAL A 269 14.52 8.27 12.73
C VAL A 269 15.90 7.75 12.32
N PRO A 270 16.01 6.83 11.34
CA PRO A 270 17.29 6.28 10.94
C PRO A 270 18.25 7.37 10.45
N VAL A 271 19.54 7.24 10.82
CA VAL A 271 20.62 8.16 10.42
C VAL A 271 21.43 7.50 9.30
N GLY A 272 21.81 8.27 8.27
CA GLY A 272 22.64 7.77 7.15
C GLY A 272 21.83 7.45 5.88
N PRO A 273 22.31 6.56 4.99
CA PRO A 273 21.65 6.25 3.71
C PRO A 273 20.20 5.78 3.86
N THR A 274 19.90 4.97 4.88
CA THR A 274 18.55 4.47 5.21
C THR A 274 17.61 5.55 5.75
N GLY A 275 18.15 6.69 6.17
CA GLY A 275 17.38 7.87 6.60
C GLY A 275 17.14 8.91 5.50
N LYS A 276 17.78 8.76 4.34
CA LYS A 276 17.64 9.70 3.22
C LYS A 276 16.40 9.36 2.38
N TRP A 277 15.75 10.41 1.88
CA TRP A 277 14.73 10.25 0.86
C TRP A 277 15.33 9.60 -0.39
N PRO A 278 14.71 8.57 -1.00
CA PRO A 278 15.24 7.92 -2.19
C PRO A 278 15.42 8.88 -3.36
N SER A 279 16.23 8.49 -4.34
CA SER A 279 16.30 9.23 -5.60
C SER A 279 14.93 9.37 -6.27
N ARG A 280 14.84 10.34 -7.18
CA ARG A 280 13.64 10.51 -8.00
C ARG A 280 13.39 9.23 -8.82
N TRP A 281 12.15 9.06 -9.23
CA TRP A 281 11.76 8.04 -10.19
C TRP A 281 12.03 8.56 -11.61
N PRO A 282 12.63 7.75 -12.52
CA PRO A 282 12.93 6.32 -12.38
C PRO A 282 14.32 5.98 -11.85
N GLU A 283 15.14 6.95 -11.45
CA GLU A 283 16.55 6.72 -11.09
C GLU A 283 16.74 5.69 -9.97
N ARG A 284 15.81 5.65 -9.00
CA ARG A 284 15.80 4.69 -7.89
C ARG A 284 15.78 3.20 -8.31
N LEU A 285 15.36 2.85 -9.54
CA LEU A 285 15.40 1.46 -10.02
C LEU A 285 16.82 0.93 -10.24
N THR A 286 17.71 1.84 -10.65
CA THR A 286 19.08 1.57 -11.09
C THR A 286 20.12 2.08 -10.11
N GLU A 287 19.70 2.84 -9.09
CA GLU A 287 20.56 3.24 -7.99
C GLU A 287 21.11 1.98 -7.33
N GLN A 288 22.44 1.82 -7.42
CA GLN A 288 23.10 0.59 -7.02
C GLN A 288 23.19 0.58 -5.49
N SER A 289 22.56 -0.40 -4.86
CA SER A 289 22.96 -0.79 -3.51
C SER A 289 24.44 -1.18 -3.53
N SER A 290 25.17 -0.85 -2.46
CA SER A 290 26.55 -1.31 -2.27
C SER A 290 26.63 -2.82 -2.04
N GLU A 291 25.50 -3.50 -1.83
CA GLU A 291 25.44 -4.94 -1.65
C GLU A 291 25.59 -5.69 -2.97
N GLU A 292 26.57 -6.60 -3.04
CA GLU A 292 26.80 -7.38 -4.26
C GLU A 292 25.64 -8.34 -4.54
N SER A 293 25.00 -8.92 -3.52
CA SER A 293 23.82 -9.80 -3.67
C SER A 293 22.68 -9.13 -4.44
N TYR A 294 22.42 -7.84 -4.16
CA TYR A 294 21.44 -7.03 -4.89
C TYR A 294 21.79 -6.88 -6.38
N ARG A 295 23.07 -6.67 -6.68
CA ARG A 295 23.58 -6.47 -8.05
C ARG A 295 23.55 -7.78 -8.83
N GLU A 296 23.92 -8.89 -8.19
CA GLU A 296 23.84 -10.23 -8.74
C GLU A 296 22.39 -10.61 -9.06
N ASP A 297 21.45 -10.41 -8.11
CA ASP A 297 20.01 -10.64 -8.31
C ASP A 297 19.47 -9.83 -9.50
N THR A 298 19.82 -8.55 -9.57
CA THR A 298 19.38 -7.68 -10.68
C THR A 298 19.94 -8.15 -12.03
N ARG A 299 21.23 -8.51 -12.12
CA ARG A 299 21.84 -9.03 -13.36
C ARG A 299 21.22 -10.36 -13.78
N LEU A 300 21.07 -11.27 -12.83
CA LEU A 300 20.49 -12.60 -13.04
C LEU A 300 19.07 -12.48 -13.62
N TRP A 301 18.20 -11.70 -12.98
CA TRP A 301 16.82 -11.55 -13.41
C TRP A 301 16.68 -10.76 -14.71
N SER A 302 17.52 -9.75 -14.93
CA SER A 302 17.53 -9.02 -16.21
C SER A 302 17.81 -9.96 -17.39
N GLY A 303 18.81 -10.85 -17.28
CA GLY A 303 19.12 -11.84 -18.31
C GLY A 303 18.03 -12.90 -18.43
N THR A 304 17.65 -13.51 -17.31
CA THR A 304 16.65 -14.58 -17.25
C THR A 304 15.31 -14.14 -17.81
N VAL A 305 14.82 -12.94 -17.45
CA VAL A 305 13.55 -12.43 -17.98
C VAL A 305 13.64 -12.18 -19.48
N SER A 306 14.72 -11.56 -19.94
CA SER A 306 14.92 -11.25 -21.36
C SER A 306 14.99 -12.51 -22.23
N GLU A 307 15.76 -13.51 -21.81
CA GLU A 307 16.02 -14.71 -22.61
C GLU A 307 14.90 -15.75 -22.51
N ILE A 308 14.41 -16.01 -21.29
CA ILE A 308 13.51 -17.14 -21.02
C ILE A 308 12.06 -16.67 -20.95
N TYR A 309 11.74 -15.69 -20.11
CA TYR A 309 10.36 -15.33 -19.81
C TYR A 309 9.68 -14.57 -20.96
N LEU A 310 10.38 -13.62 -21.58
CA LEU A 310 9.82 -12.82 -22.66
C LEU A 310 9.74 -13.57 -24.00
N ASN A 311 10.67 -14.50 -24.25
CA ASN A 311 10.83 -15.13 -25.56
C ASN A 311 10.60 -16.65 -25.56
N GLY A 312 10.91 -17.36 -24.47
CA GLY A 312 10.98 -18.83 -24.46
C GLY A 312 9.75 -19.57 -23.93
N LEU A 313 8.97 -18.96 -23.01
CA LEU A 313 7.88 -19.67 -22.31
C LEU A 313 6.50 -19.56 -22.96
N GLY A 314 6.37 -18.85 -24.08
CA GLY A 314 5.07 -18.66 -24.75
C GLY A 314 4.03 -17.86 -23.93
N ILE A 315 4.48 -17.12 -22.91
CA ILE A 315 3.62 -16.27 -22.09
C ILE A 315 3.12 -15.11 -22.95
N ASN A 316 1.79 -14.96 -23.04
CA ASN A 316 1.21 -13.81 -23.69
C ASN A 316 1.22 -12.59 -22.75
N TRP A 317 2.35 -11.88 -22.71
CA TRP A 317 2.57 -10.70 -21.87
C TRP A 317 1.57 -9.55 -22.11
N THR A 318 0.85 -9.54 -23.24
CA THR A 318 -0.23 -8.54 -23.47
C THR A 318 -1.48 -8.79 -22.62
N ARG A 319 -1.61 -9.99 -22.05
CA ARG A 319 -2.71 -10.39 -21.16
C ARG A 319 -2.33 -10.37 -19.68
N ILE A 320 -1.08 -10.05 -19.35
CA ILE A 320 -0.56 -10.03 -17.98
C ILE A 320 -0.53 -8.57 -17.51
N HIS A 321 -1.30 -8.25 -16.49
CA HIS A 321 -1.31 -6.96 -15.83
C HIS A 321 -0.77 -7.04 -14.39
N ASN A 322 -0.90 -8.17 -13.72
CA ASN A 322 -0.32 -8.34 -12.40
C ASN A 322 0.35 -9.70 -12.20
N VAL A 323 1.45 -9.67 -11.44
CA VAL A 323 2.24 -10.84 -11.11
C VAL A 323 2.42 -10.93 -9.60
N MET A 324 2.37 -12.13 -9.05
CA MET A 324 2.87 -12.39 -7.70
C MET A 324 4.21 -13.07 -7.81
N ASP A 325 5.27 -12.38 -7.38
CA ASP A 325 6.56 -13.01 -7.17
C ASP A 325 6.61 -13.55 -5.73
N MET A 326 6.52 -14.86 -5.61
CA MET A 326 6.31 -15.53 -4.33
C MET A 326 7.61 -15.62 -3.49
N ASN A 327 8.76 -15.34 -4.10
CA ASN A 327 10.07 -15.37 -3.46
C ASN A 327 10.98 -14.32 -4.10
N ALA A 328 10.71 -13.05 -3.81
CA ALA A 328 11.18 -11.95 -4.64
C ALA A 328 12.68 -11.63 -4.53
N GLY A 329 13.40 -12.17 -3.54
CA GLY A 329 14.82 -11.82 -3.33
C GLY A 329 15.00 -10.31 -3.20
N TYR A 330 15.75 -9.68 -4.10
CA TYR A 330 15.94 -8.22 -4.11
C TYR A 330 15.00 -7.49 -5.11
N GLY A 331 13.96 -8.17 -5.59
CA GLY A 331 12.97 -7.66 -6.54
C GLY A 331 13.48 -7.58 -7.98
N GLY A 332 14.59 -8.26 -8.32
CA GLY A 332 15.19 -8.24 -9.66
C GLY A 332 14.22 -8.65 -10.76
N PHE A 333 13.36 -9.65 -10.52
CA PHE A 333 12.34 -10.08 -11.47
C PHE A 333 11.35 -8.94 -11.80
N ALA A 334 10.81 -8.29 -10.77
CA ALA A 334 9.90 -7.16 -10.94
C ALA A 334 10.57 -5.97 -11.65
N ALA A 335 11.84 -5.68 -11.32
CA ALA A 335 12.59 -4.63 -11.97
C ALA A 335 12.87 -4.93 -13.45
N ALA A 336 13.14 -6.18 -13.81
CA ALA A 336 13.32 -6.59 -15.20
C ALA A 336 12.03 -6.43 -16.03
N LEU A 337 10.86 -6.48 -15.39
CA LEU A 337 9.55 -6.28 -16.02
C LEU A 337 9.08 -4.82 -16.02
N ILE A 338 9.84 -3.85 -15.51
CA ILE A 338 9.34 -2.51 -15.22
C ILE A 338 8.85 -1.72 -16.45
N ASN A 339 9.35 -2.04 -17.63
CA ASN A 339 8.95 -1.41 -18.89
C ASN A 339 7.65 -2.02 -19.48
N ARG A 340 7.05 -3.00 -18.80
CA ARG A 340 5.75 -3.57 -19.15
C ARG A 340 4.64 -2.86 -18.36
N PRO A 341 3.42 -2.75 -18.92
CA PRO A 341 2.28 -2.11 -18.26
C PRO A 341 1.64 -3.04 -17.21
N LEU A 342 2.47 -3.57 -16.29
CA LEU A 342 2.10 -4.48 -15.23
C LEU A 342 2.72 -4.07 -13.90
N TRP A 343 2.25 -4.67 -12.81
CA TRP A 343 2.88 -4.54 -11.50
C TRP A 343 3.14 -5.91 -10.88
N VAL A 344 4.06 -5.96 -9.91
CA VAL A 344 4.44 -7.19 -9.22
C VAL A 344 4.21 -7.02 -7.72
N MET A 345 3.45 -7.94 -7.13
CA MET A 345 3.45 -8.16 -5.68
C MET A 345 4.71 -8.94 -5.34
N ASN A 346 5.71 -8.26 -4.77
CA ASN A 346 6.95 -8.91 -4.35
C ASN A 346 6.76 -9.48 -2.94
N VAL A 347 6.78 -10.79 -2.79
CA VAL A 347 6.64 -11.46 -1.49
C VAL A 347 8.01 -11.87 -0.98
N ILE A 348 8.32 -11.46 0.25
CA ILE A 348 9.49 -11.95 0.99
C ILE A 348 9.01 -12.97 2.02
N PRO A 349 9.39 -14.26 1.88
CA PRO A 349 9.10 -15.26 2.89
C PRO A 349 9.67 -14.86 4.25
N VAL A 350 8.91 -15.02 5.32
CA VAL A 350 9.34 -14.59 6.68
C VAL A 350 10.56 -15.34 7.22
N GLN A 351 10.93 -16.46 6.59
CA GLN A 351 12.10 -17.27 6.91
C GLN A 351 13.32 -16.91 6.03
N GLY A 352 13.11 -16.11 4.99
CA GLY A 352 14.16 -15.68 4.07
C GLY A 352 14.98 -14.50 4.62
N GLU A 353 15.92 -14.05 3.82
CA GLU A 353 16.62 -12.79 4.06
C GLU A 353 15.65 -11.61 3.97
N ASP A 354 15.77 -10.66 4.89
CA ASP A 354 14.90 -9.48 4.93
C ASP A 354 15.40 -8.40 3.97
N THR A 355 14.94 -8.49 2.72
CA THR A 355 15.30 -7.61 1.61
C THR A 355 14.15 -6.69 1.19
N LEU A 356 13.01 -6.75 1.89
CA LEU A 356 11.79 -6.09 1.44
C LEU A 356 11.94 -4.55 1.44
N SER A 357 12.67 -3.98 2.41
CA SER A 357 12.98 -2.55 2.44
C SER A 357 13.68 -2.08 1.16
N MET A 358 14.62 -2.86 0.64
CA MET A 358 15.35 -2.57 -0.59
C MET A 358 14.44 -2.59 -1.81
N ILE A 359 13.47 -3.52 -1.87
CA ILE A 359 12.45 -3.55 -2.92
C ILE A 359 11.65 -2.24 -2.94
N PHE A 360 11.28 -1.73 -1.76
CA PHE A 360 10.61 -0.44 -1.65
C PHE A 360 11.50 0.75 -2.02
N ASP A 361 12.79 0.71 -1.69
CA ASP A 361 13.76 1.75 -2.09
C ASP A 361 13.88 1.85 -3.62
N ARG A 362 13.75 0.73 -4.34
CA ARG A 362 13.66 0.71 -5.81
C ARG A 362 12.38 1.34 -6.37
N GLY A 363 11.42 1.68 -5.53
CA GLY A 363 10.10 2.17 -5.95
C GLY A 363 9.12 1.07 -6.38
N LEU A 364 9.33 -0.16 -5.89
CA LEU A 364 8.42 -1.29 -6.05
C LEU A 364 7.59 -1.49 -4.76
N ILE A 365 6.63 -2.42 -4.78
CA ILE A 365 5.82 -2.78 -3.61
C ILE A 365 5.99 -4.26 -3.27
N GLY A 366 5.75 -4.60 -2.02
CA GLY A 366 5.76 -5.98 -1.59
C GLY A 366 5.21 -6.16 -0.19
N ILE A 367 5.31 -7.38 0.31
CA ILE A 367 4.76 -7.80 1.60
C ILE A 367 5.57 -8.96 2.18
N TYR A 368 5.67 -9.03 3.51
CA TYR A 368 6.14 -10.25 4.17
C TYR A 368 5.02 -11.30 4.21
N HIS A 369 5.37 -12.57 4.06
CA HIS A 369 4.38 -13.64 4.19
C HIS A 369 5.00 -14.97 4.65
N ASP A 370 4.26 -15.73 5.48
CA ASP A 370 4.59 -17.13 5.77
C ASP A 370 3.80 -18.06 4.83
N TRP A 371 4.50 -18.73 3.93
CA TRP A 371 3.87 -19.63 2.95
C TRP A 371 3.31 -20.94 3.54
N CYS A 372 3.51 -21.20 4.84
CA CYS A 372 2.72 -22.23 5.53
C CYS A 372 1.31 -21.74 5.91
N GLU A 373 0.98 -20.47 5.66
CA GLU A 373 -0.34 -19.90 5.85
C GLU A 373 -0.98 -19.51 4.51
N SER A 374 -2.31 -19.41 4.48
CA SER A 374 -2.99 -18.90 3.30
C SER A 374 -2.66 -17.44 3.07
N PHE A 375 -2.26 -17.07 1.86
CA PHE A 375 -2.16 -15.67 1.46
C PHE A 375 -3.51 -14.98 1.64
N ASN A 376 -3.47 -13.74 2.12
CA ASN A 376 -4.67 -12.99 2.49
C ASN A 376 -5.47 -12.46 1.27
N THR A 377 -5.03 -12.74 0.05
CA THR A 377 -5.77 -12.50 -1.19
C THR A 377 -5.80 -13.79 -2.01
N TYR A 378 -6.86 -13.98 -2.79
CA TYR A 378 -7.01 -15.20 -3.57
C TYR A 378 -5.98 -15.24 -4.71
N PRO A 379 -5.18 -16.31 -4.88
CA PRO A 379 -4.17 -16.38 -5.96
C PRO A 379 -4.73 -16.14 -7.36
N ARG A 380 -6.01 -16.44 -7.60
CA ARG A 380 -6.72 -16.15 -8.86
C ARG A 380 -6.82 -14.67 -9.22
N SER A 381 -6.52 -13.77 -8.29
CA SER A 381 -6.44 -12.33 -8.56
C SER A 381 -5.17 -11.93 -9.29
N TYR A 382 -4.23 -12.84 -9.51
CA TYR A 382 -2.98 -12.60 -10.23
C TYR A 382 -2.99 -13.32 -11.58
N ASP A 383 -2.58 -12.63 -12.64
CA ASP A 383 -2.50 -13.19 -13.98
C ASP A 383 -1.35 -14.20 -14.11
N LEU A 384 -0.29 -14.03 -13.30
CA LEU A 384 0.87 -14.92 -13.25
C LEU A 384 1.37 -15.10 -11.81
N LEU A 385 1.69 -16.33 -11.44
CA LEU A 385 2.39 -16.67 -10.21
C LEU A 385 3.82 -17.08 -10.56
N HIS A 386 4.79 -16.38 -9.99
CA HIS A 386 6.21 -16.66 -10.14
C HIS A 386 6.72 -17.29 -8.84
N SER A 387 7.04 -18.59 -8.88
CA SER A 387 7.39 -19.39 -7.69
C SER A 387 8.83 -19.92 -7.75
N SER A 388 9.73 -19.19 -8.41
CA SER A 388 11.12 -19.62 -8.57
C SER A 388 11.80 -19.75 -7.20
N PHE A 389 12.46 -20.89 -6.98
CA PHE A 389 13.13 -21.24 -5.71
C PHE A 389 12.26 -21.21 -4.46
N LEU A 390 10.93 -21.08 -4.59
CA LEU A 390 10.03 -21.00 -3.43
C LEU A 390 10.15 -22.24 -2.52
N LEU A 391 10.16 -23.42 -3.13
CA LEU A 391 10.13 -24.71 -2.40
C LEU A 391 11.51 -25.20 -1.95
N THR A 392 12.61 -24.51 -2.31
CA THR A 392 13.96 -24.98 -1.92
C THR A 392 14.16 -24.90 -0.40
N ASN A 393 13.53 -23.92 0.26
CA ASN A 393 13.71 -23.66 1.69
C ASN A 393 12.48 -24.03 2.55
N LEU A 394 11.35 -24.39 1.94
CA LEU A 394 10.06 -24.63 2.63
C LEU A 394 9.80 -26.09 3.05
N SER A 395 10.66 -27.04 2.66
CA SER A 395 10.37 -28.48 2.67
C SER A 395 10.19 -29.15 4.05
N GLN A 396 10.42 -28.44 5.17
CA GLN A 396 10.39 -29.04 6.52
C GLN A 396 9.36 -28.44 7.49
N ARG A 397 8.54 -27.46 7.06
CA ARG A 397 7.71 -26.67 8.00
C ARG A 397 6.20 -26.78 7.86
N CYS A 398 5.69 -27.17 6.70
CA CYS A 398 4.25 -27.19 6.46
C CYS A 398 3.75 -28.65 6.52
N ASP A 399 2.85 -28.93 7.46
CA ASP A 399 2.22 -30.25 7.65
C ASP A 399 1.19 -30.60 6.56
#